data_AF-A0A5C5Q8B7-F1
#
_entry.id   AF-A0A5C5Q8B7-F1
#
_cell.length_a   1.000
_cell.length_b   1.000
_cell.length_c   1.000
_cell.angle_alpha   90.00
_cell.angle_beta   90.00
_cell.angle_gamma   90.00
#
_symmetry.space_group_name_H-M   'P 1'
#
loop_
_entity.id
_entity.type
_entity.pdbx_description
1 polymer ?
#
loop_
_entity_poly.entity_id
_entity_poly.type
_entity_poly.pdbx_seq_one_letter_code
_entity_poly.pdbx_strand_id
1 'polypeptide(L)'
;MAFTDAEKTDIRRFCGFPLFGGVPTQAFGHRFYQQYGTLEFRLNNMQPSEEAVIRVTYLANLYLLETDVISTRENLDTDQAAVWVHNKNEQRDRDRLFDSWSRRLCGFLGIPPGPALGDGGLTLVV
;
A
#
# COMPACT_ATOMS: atom_id res chain seq x y z
N MET A 1 15.97 -2.47 -13.54
CA MET A 1 15.91 -1.01 -13.77
C MET A 1 15.34 -0.41 -12.50
N ALA A 2 16.21 0.17 -11.67
CA ALA A 2 15.89 0.58 -10.30
C ALA A 2 14.60 1.40 -10.19
N PHE A 3 13.88 1.25 -9.07
CA PHE A 3 12.71 2.07 -8.76
C PHE A 3 13.06 3.56 -8.71
N THR A 4 12.16 4.38 -9.25
CA THR A 4 12.20 5.84 -9.08
C THR A 4 11.89 6.22 -7.63
N ASP A 5 12.26 7.43 -7.22
CA ASP A 5 11.97 7.91 -5.87
C ASP A 5 10.46 8.01 -5.59
N ALA A 6 9.66 8.30 -6.63
CA ALA A 6 8.20 8.28 -6.57
C ALA A 6 7.68 6.87 -6.29
N GLU A 7 8.12 5.87 -7.07
CA GLU A 7 7.73 4.47 -6.87
C GLU A 7 8.12 3.97 -5.47
N LYS A 8 9.34 4.28 -5.01
CA LYS A 8 9.77 3.92 -3.65
C LYS A 8 8.87 4.55 -2.58
N THR A 9 8.42 5.79 -2.80
CA THR A 9 7.52 6.48 -1.88
C THR A 9 6.15 5.81 -1.84
N ASP A 10 5.59 5.47 -3.00
CA ASP A 10 4.31 4.79 -3.08
C ASP A 10 4.35 3.38 -2.47
N ILE A 11 5.42 2.62 -2.73
CA ILE A 11 5.59 1.28 -2.14
C ILE A 11 5.57 1.37 -0.61
N ARG A 12 6.32 2.31 0.00
CA ARG A 12 6.32 2.49 1.47
C ARG A 12 4.93 2.81 1.98
N ARG A 13 4.26 3.77 1.34
CA ARG A 13 2.93 4.23 1.73
C ARG A 13 1.90 3.11 1.65
N PHE A 14 1.87 2.35 0.56
CA PHE A 14 0.99 1.20 0.42
C PHE A 14 1.33 0.08 1.40
N CYS A 15 2.60 -0.09 1.77
CA CYS A 15 2.96 -1.02 2.82
C CYS A 15 2.64 -0.52 4.24
N GLY A 16 2.04 0.67 4.38
CA GLY A 16 1.63 1.25 5.66
C GLY A 16 2.76 1.94 6.43
N PHE A 17 3.88 2.22 5.77
CA PHE A 17 5.00 2.93 6.37
C PHE A 17 4.85 4.45 6.19
N PRO A 18 5.17 5.24 7.24
CA PRO A 18 5.12 6.69 7.16
C PRO A 18 6.19 7.23 6.22
N LEU A 19 6.12 8.51 5.90
CA LEU A 19 7.06 9.20 5.03
C LEU A 19 8.54 8.94 5.41
N PHE A 20 9.38 8.74 4.41
CA PHE A 20 10.82 8.53 4.62
C PHE A 20 11.53 9.85 4.95
N GLY A 21 11.17 10.97 4.32
CA GLY A 21 11.85 12.28 4.46
C GLY A 21 13.10 12.44 3.57
N GLY A 22 13.74 13.61 3.58
CA GLY A 22 14.91 13.93 2.73
C GLY A 22 16.26 14.03 3.44
N VAL A 23 16.27 14.04 4.78
CA VAL A 23 17.50 14.23 5.57
C VAL A 23 17.70 13.04 6.50
N PRO A 24 18.90 12.44 6.56
CA PRO A 24 19.23 11.36 7.50
C PRO A 24 19.51 11.94 8.90
N THR A 25 18.57 12.68 9.48
CA THR A 25 18.68 13.17 10.86
C THR A 25 18.12 12.13 11.83
N GLN A 26 18.96 11.72 12.79
CA GLN A 26 18.70 10.66 13.77
C GLN A 26 17.60 10.98 14.78
N ALA A 27 17.00 12.17 14.71
CA ALA A 27 16.27 12.70 15.85
C ALA A 27 14.84 12.14 15.96
N PHE A 28 14.12 11.85 14.86
CA PHE A 28 12.67 11.56 14.94
C PHE A 28 12.08 10.66 13.83
N GLY A 29 12.90 9.87 13.10
CA GLY A 29 12.43 9.14 11.91
C GLY A 29 12.18 7.64 12.12
N HIS A 30 11.11 7.11 11.51
CA HIS A 30 10.80 5.67 11.46
C HIS A 30 11.82 4.81 10.68
N ARG A 31 12.89 5.43 10.15
CA ARG A 31 13.97 4.75 9.42
C ARG A 31 14.77 3.76 10.26
N PHE A 32 14.70 3.87 11.59
CA PHE A 32 15.40 2.99 12.53
C PHE A 32 14.57 1.79 13.01
N TYR A 33 13.30 1.67 12.58
CA TYR A 33 12.61 0.39 12.68
C TYR A 33 13.32 -0.61 11.76
N GLN A 34 13.73 -1.77 12.27
CA GLN A 34 14.48 -2.80 11.50
C GLN A 34 13.77 -3.17 10.18
N GLN A 35 12.44 -3.12 10.20
CA GLN A 35 11.56 -3.37 9.06
C GLN A 35 11.75 -2.32 7.95
N TYR A 36 11.96 -1.06 8.31
CA TYR A 36 12.16 0.05 7.37
C TYR A 36 13.52 -0.06 6.68
N GLY A 37 14.59 -0.34 7.44
CA GLY A 37 15.91 -0.58 6.87
C GLY A 37 15.94 -1.79 5.91
N THR A 38 15.23 -2.86 6.27
CA THR A 38 15.09 -4.05 5.41
C THR A 38 14.37 -3.73 4.11
N LEU A 39 13.27 -2.97 4.18
CA LEU A 39 12.53 -2.51 3.01
C LEU A 39 13.42 -1.65 2.10
N GLU A 40 14.13 -0.66 2.66
CA GLU A 40 15.03 0.19 1.88
C GLU A 40 16.13 -0.60 1.19
N PHE A 41 16.75 -1.54 1.90
CA PHE A 41 17.77 -2.39 1.30
C PHE A 41 17.20 -3.18 0.11
N ARG A 42 16.02 -3.78 0.26
CA ARG A 42 15.37 -4.53 -0.82
C ARG A 42 15.00 -3.64 -2.01
N LEU A 43 14.39 -2.48 -1.78
CA LEU A 43 14.03 -1.53 -2.84
C LEU A 43 15.23 -1.04 -3.65
N ASN A 44 16.44 -1.09 -3.10
CA ASN A 44 17.67 -0.68 -3.78
C ASN A 44 18.45 -1.85 -4.41
N ASN A 45 18.14 -3.12 -4.09
CA ASN A 45 18.92 -4.29 -4.48
C ASN A 45 18.09 -5.39 -5.17
N MET A 46 16.88 -5.06 -5.60
CA MET A 46 15.92 -6.00 -6.18
C MET A 46 16.31 -6.44 -7.61
N GLN A 47 15.89 -7.65 -8.01
CA GLN A 47 16.08 -8.08 -9.39
C GLN A 47 15.10 -7.37 -10.35
N PRO A 48 15.49 -7.15 -11.62
CA PRO A 48 14.59 -6.52 -12.59
C PRO A 48 13.24 -7.21 -12.81
N SER A 49 13.19 -8.53 -12.64
CA SER A 49 11.96 -9.33 -12.74
C SER A 49 10.99 -9.03 -11.58
N GLU A 50 11.50 -8.95 -10.36
CA GLU A 50 10.73 -8.61 -9.15
C GLU A 50 10.24 -7.16 -9.21
N GLU A 51 11.09 -6.24 -9.70
CA GLU A 51 10.69 -4.85 -9.96
C GLU A 51 9.51 -4.75 -10.93
N ALA A 52 9.53 -5.58 -11.98
CA ALA A 52 8.45 -5.64 -12.96
C ALA A 52 7.13 -6.15 -12.35
N VAL A 53 7.19 -7.17 -11.49
CA VAL A 53 6.00 -7.67 -10.76
C VAL A 53 5.41 -6.57 -9.87
N ILE A 54 6.24 -5.84 -9.13
CA ILE A 54 5.76 -4.73 -8.30
C ILE A 54 5.06 -3.67 -9.14
N ARG A 55 5.63 -3.26 -10.27
CA ARG A 55 5.02 -2.25 -11.15
C ARG A 55 3.71 -2.73 -11.78
N VAL A 56 3.75 -3.89 -12.44
CA VAL A 56 2.65 -4.38 -13.29
C VAL A 56 1.51 -4.96 -12.46
N THR A 57 1.81 -5.63 -11.35
CA THR A 57 0.79 -6.31 -10.54
C THR A 57 0.36 -5.47 -9.35
N TYR A 58 1.29 -4.84 -8.62
CA TYR A 58 0.94 -4.18 -7.37
C TYR A 58 0.63 -2.70 -7.56
N LEU A 59 1.59 -1.89 -8.03
CA LEU A 59 1.42 -0.44 -8.15
C LEU A 59 0.27 -0.10 -9.11
N ALA A 60 0.22 -0.73 -10.29
CA ALA A 60 -0.86 -0.51 -11.25
C ALA A 60 -2.26 -0.70 -10.65
N ASN A 61 -2.47 -1.74 -9.82
CA ASN A 61 -3.76 -2.01 -9.20
C ASN A 61 -4.00 -1.16 -7.94
N LEU A 62 -2.98 -0.92 -7.12
CA LEU A 62 -3.10 -0.15 -5.89
C LEU A 62 -3.48 1.32 -6.16
N TYR A 63 -2.95 1.92 -7.23
CA TYR A 63 -3.36 3.27 -7.65
C TYR A 63 -4.84 3.34 -8.04
N LEU A 64 -5.34 2.32 -8.74
CA LEU A 64 -6.74 2.25 -9.14
C LEU A 64 -7.63 2.04 -7.91
N LEU A 65 -7.30 1.08 -7.06
CA LEU A 65 -8.06 0.79 -5.84
C LEU A 65 -8.14 2.00 -4.90
N GLU A 66 -7.04 2.75 -4.74
CA GLU A 66 -7.06 3.98 -3.96
C GLU A 66 -7.99 5.05 -4.55
N THR A 67 -7.96 5.21 -5.87
CA THR A 67 -8.85 6.14 -6.58
C THR A 67 -10.31 5.71 -6.42
N ASP A 68 -10.56 4.41 -6.52
CA ASP A 68 -11.88 3.82 -6.34
C ASP A 68 -12.43 4.04 -4.91
N VAL A 69 -11.58 3.95 -3.89
CA VAL A 69 -11.99 4.28 -2.52
C VAL A 69 -12.51 5.72 -2.43
N ILE A 70 -11.87 6.68 -3.09
CA ILE A 70 -12.29 8.08 -3.05
C ILE A 70 -13.51 8.35 -3.95
N SER A 71 -13.68 7.61 -5.05
CA SER A 71 -14.79 7.84 -5.99
C SER A 71 -16.16 7.53 -5.40
N THR A 72 -16.25 6.70 -4.35
CA THR A 72 -17.50 6.44 -3.61
C THR A 72 -18.14 7.69 -3.03
N ARG A 73 -17.36 8.76 -2.81
CA ARG A 73 -17.83 10.05 -2.27
C ARG A 73 -19.01 10.62 -3.05
N GLU A 74 -19.13 10.29 -4.32
CA GLU A 74 -20.16 10.80 -5.23
C GLU A 74 -21.55 10.22 -4.94
N ASN A 75 -21.62 9.12 -4.17
CA ASN A 75 -22.86 8.41 -3.89
C ASN A 75 -23.14 8.25 -2.38
N LEU A 76 -22.44 8.97 -1.50
CA LEU A 76 -22.58 8.83 -0.05
C LEU A 76 -23.93 9.35 0.49
N ASP A 77 -24.59 10.25 -0.23
CA ASP A 77 -25.85 10.90 0.16
C ASP A 77 -27.10 10.21 -0.43
N THR A 78 -26.92 9.27 -1.37
CA THR A 78 -27.99 8.72 -2.20
C THR A 78 -28.19 7.23 -1.91
N ASP A 79 -29.21 6.89 -1.11
CA ASP A 79 -29.54 5.49 -0.78
C ASP A 79 -30.24 4.76 -1.95
N GLN A 80 -31.04 5.50 -2.73
CA GLN A 80 -31.78 4.98 -3.88
C GLN A 80 -31.94 6.05 -4.96
N ALA A 81 -31.64 5.70 -6.21
CA ALA A 81 -31.88 6.54 -7.39
C ALA A 81 -32.72 5.76 -8.40
N ALA A 82 -34.02 6.08 -8.47
CA ALA A 82 -35.01 5.34 -9.25
C ALA A 82 -35.03 3.84 -8.90
N VAL A 83 -34.76 2.96 -9.86
CA VAL A 83 -34.75 1.49 -9.67
C VAL A 83 -33.41 0.99 -9.11
N TRP A 84 -32.37 1.84 -9.11
CA TRP A 84 -31.04 1.48 -8.63
C TRP A 84 -30.94 1.60 -7.10
N VAL A 85 -30.48 0.53 -6.46
CA VAL A 85 -30.24 0.45 -5.01
C VAL A 85 -28.75 0.51 -4.76
N HIS A 86 -28.31 1.41 -3.89
CA HIS A 86 -26.90 1.57 -3.54
C HIS A 86 -26.39 0.40 -2.68
N ASN A 87 -25.15 -0.04 -2.92
CA ASN A 87 -24.49 -0.97 -2.02
C ASN A 87 -23.96 -0.21 -0.80
N LYS A 88 -24.72 -0.24 0.30
CA LYS A 88 -24.37 0.39 1.59
C LYS A 88 -23.00 0.00 2.15
N ASN A 89 -22.43 -1.09 1.65
CA ASN A 89 -21.15 -1.61 2.08
C ASN A 89 -20.00 -1.28 1.13
N GLU A 90 -20.26 -0.58 0.02
CA GLU A 90 -19.31 -0.37 -1.07
C GLU A 90 -17.99 0.23 -0.58
N GLN A 91 -18.06 1.32 0.19
CA GLN A 91 -16.87 1.95 0.75
C GLN A 91 -16.03 0.97 1.55
N ARG A 92 -16.67 0.27 2.50
CA ARG A 92 -15.99 -0.69 3.38
C ARG A 92 -15.39 -1.86 2.60
N ASP A 93 -16.08 -2.34 1.58
CA ASP A 93 -15.60 -3.47 0.79
C ASP A 93 -14.44 -3.05 -0.13
N ARG A 94 -14.44 -1.82 -0.66
CA ARG A 94 -13.31 -1.21 -1.38
C ARG A 94 -12.10 -0.99 -0.47
N ASP A 95 -12.30 -0.43 0.73
CA ASP A 95 -11.24 -0.26 1.74
C ASP A 95 -10.58 -1.61 2.08
N ARG A 96 -11.39 -2.66 2.32
CA ARG A 96 -10.88 -4.02 2.58
C ARG A 96 -10.10 -4.60 1.41
N LEU A 97 -10.55 -4.37 0.18
CA LEU A 97 -9.85 -4.84 -1.01
C LEU A 97 -8.50 -4.13 -1.14
N PHE A 98 -8.47 -2.82 -0.97
CA PHE A 98 -7.23 -2.03 -0.95
C PHE A 98 -6.26 -2.52 0.12
N ASP A 99 -6.70 -2.66 1.37
CA ASP A 99 -5.88 -3.16 2.48
C ASP A 99 -5.36 -4.58 2.24
N SER A 100 -6.17 -5.46 1.66
CA SER A 100 -5.76 -6.82 1.31
C SER A 100 -4.63 -6.82 0.27
N TRP A 101 -4.71 -5.97 -0.75
CA TRP A 101 -3.65 -5.85 -1.76
C TRP A 101 -2.38 -5.22 -1.21
N SER A 102 -2.52 -4.19 -0.36
CA SER A 102 -1.43 -3.56 0.37
C SER A 102 -0.66 -4.58 1.24
N ARG A 103 -1.39 -5.44 1.96
CA ARG A 103 -0.78 -6.54 2.70
C ARG A 103 -0.07 -7.52 1.76
N ARG A 104 -0.70 -7.97 0.66
CA ARG A 104 -0.05 -8.87 -0.30
C ARG A 104 1.26 -8.32 -0.85
N LEU A 105 1.36 -7.00 -1.05
CA LEU A 105 2.61 -6.34 -1.40
C LEU A 105 3.66 -6.48 -0.29
N CYS A 106 3.30 -6.23 0.98
CA CYS A 106 4.20 -6.48 2.12
C CYS A 106 4.70 -7.93 2.15
N GLY A 107 3.80 -8.89 1.92
CA GLY A 107 4.11 -10.32 1.84
C GLY A 107 5.11 -10.64 0.73
N PHE A 108 4.90 -10.09 -0.48
CA PHE A 108 5.82 -10.24 -1.61
C PHE A 108 7.19 -9.61 -1.31
N LEU A 109 7.19 -8.44 -0.69
CA LEU A 109 8.40 -7.76 -0.24
C LEU A 109 9.07 -8.44 0.95
N GLY A 110 8.45 -9.46 1.55
CA GLY A 110 8.96 -10.23 2.69
C GLY A 110 9.08 -9.42 3.98
N ILE A 111 8.27 -8.39 4.16
CA ILE A 111 8.26 -7.52 5.34
C ILE A 111 6.90 -7.57 6.04
N PRO A 112 6.85 -7.36 7.36
CA PRO A 112 5.56 -7.20 8.04
C PRO A 112 4.87 -5.90 7.58
N PRO A 113 3.52 -5.86 7.61
CA PRO A 113 2.77 -4.63 7.39
C PRO A 113 3.21 -3.50 8.33
N GLY A 114 3.25 -2.28 7.80
CA GLY A 114 3.55 -1.08 8.58
C GLY A 114 2.40 -0.69 9.52
N PRO A 115 2.65 0.24 10.46
CA PRO A 115 1.71 0.60 11.52
C PRO A 115 0.37 1.14 11.00
N ALA A 116 0.34 1.79 9.83
CA ALA A 116 -0.90 2.32 9.27
C ALA A 116 -1.88 1.24 8.80
N LEU A 117 -1.40 0.01 8.55
CA LEU A 117 -2.25 -1.12 8.21
C LEU A 117 -2.81 -1.82 9.46
N GLY A 118 -2.34 -1.52 10.67
CA GLY A 118 -2.83 -2.16 11.91
C GLY A 118 -2.58 -3.68 12.02
N ASP A 119 -3.10 -4.28 13.11
CA ASP A 119 -2.77 -5.63 13.60
C ASP A 119 -3.26 -6.83 12.74
N GLY A 120 -3.76 -6.58 11.52
CA GLY A 120 -4.14 -7.63 10.58
C GLY A 120 -2.92 -8.41 10.06
N GLY A 121 -2.44 -9.40 10.80
CA GLY A 121 -1.21 -10.11 10.48
C GLY A 121 -1.23 -10.80 9.11
N LEU A 122 -0.14 -10.66 8.36
CA LEU A 122 0.29 -11.64 7.36
C LEU A 122 1.31 -12.56 8.03
N THR A 123 1.04 -13.86 8.02
CA THR A 123 2.03 -14.86 8.44
C THR A 123 2.97 -15.11 7.26
N LEU A 124 4.20 -14.60 7.35
CA LEU A 124 5.29 -15.04 6.49
C LEU A 124 5.71 -16.45 6.92
N VAL A 125 5.46 -17.44 6.07
CA VAL A 125 6.03 -18.78 6.22
C VAL A 125 7.34 -18.78 5.43
N VAL A 126 8.46 -18.86 6.14
CA VAL A 126 9.81 -18.96 5.59
C VAL A 126 10.20 -20.43 5.49
#